data_AF-A0A966J359-F1
#
_entry.id   AF-A0A966J359-F1
#
_cell.length_a   1.000
_cell.length_b   1.000
_cell.length_c   1.000
_cell.angle_alpha   90.00
_cell.angle_beta   90.00
_cell.angle_gamma   90.00
#
_symmetry.space_group_name_H-M   'P 1'
#
loop_
_entity.id
_entity.type
_entity.pdbx_description
1 polymer ?
#
loop_
_entity_poly.entity_id
_entity_poly.type
_entity_poly.pdbx_seq_one_letter_code
_entity_poly.pdbx_strand_id
1 'polypeptide(L)'
;MAHHSCTNTNTSSNETFDQVLKRGLKDPSRRLLIKGGVGLASVVTLPMLNACADSESTPSALKNLPSSSLLGFSPTAKSLLDSVVVPAGYTVSVLHATGDRLRSSETAYSNTGSETDDWSQRVGDHHDGMHLFYIAANGKVSATATSKAVIAVNHESSADAHFLHATGQTSAGITGKKFDQFGTWDLGVRPGAQALKEINLHGVSIAEVTLNGSGQPTGVVLDSALNRRITPETVMSVAGPAAHLNDIRDLFKTKFDTTGATSRGTLNNCGYGYTPWGTYLTCEENWATYFALPTSGVAANSKLTASRSRYGVASSPLAATATKSSSQGWYTVVDLPDTNSRFSRWNISASGASVTDDFRQEPHTFGYCVEIDPADSTSTPVKRTAMGRFAHEAAVCSLPEVGKPLSFYMGCDSRNEYIYKFVTTANWDAADYGGGLLVGNKYLNEGKLYVAKFNSDG
;
A
#
# COMPACT_ATOMS: atom_id res chain seq x y z
N MET A 1 -6.31 -13.49 1.97
CA MET A 1 -5.26 -12.75 2.70
C MET A 1 -3.97 -13.49 2.47
N ALA A 2 -3.12 -12.92 1.62
CA ALA A 2 -1.83 -13.50 1.35
C ALA A 2 -0.94 -13.35 2.59
N HIS A 3 -0.16 -14.37 2.90
CA HIS A 3 0.61 -14.45 4.14
C HIS A 3 1.93 -13.67 3.98
N HIS A 4 2.19 -12.65 4.80
CA HIS A 4 3.44 -11.87 4.80
C HIS A 4 4.70 -12.75 4.82
N SER A 5 5.79 -12.25 4.22
CA SER A 5 7.12 -12.83 4.33
C SER A 5 7.47 -13.07 5.79
N CYS A 6 7.78 -14.31 6.16
CA CYS A 6 8.22 -14.66 7.52
C CYS A 6 9.61 -14.10 7.86
N THR A 7 10.25 -13.36 6.96
CA THR A 7 11.61 -12.86 7.10
C THR A 7 11.64 -11.69 8.07
N ASN A 8 12.37 -11.85 9.18
CA ASN A 8 12.59 -10.78 10.13
C ASN A 8 13.78 -9.90 9.68
N THR A 9 13.51 -8.69 9.21
CA THR A 9 14.53 -7.70 8.84
C THR A 9 14.95 -6.80 10.01
N ASN A 10 14.18 -6.78 11.10
CA ASN A 10 14.56 -6.16 12.36
C ASN A 10 15.16 -7.19 13.32
N THR A 11 16.47 -7.39 13.22
CA THR A 11 17.24 -8.31 14.05
C THR A 11 17.82 -7.66 15.32
N SER A 12 17.35 -6.46 15.68
CA SER A 12 17.80 -5.80 16.90
C SER A 12 17.49 -6.64 18.15
N SER A 13 18.31 -6.50 19.18
CA SER A 13 18.08 -7.11 20.50
C SER A 13 17.10 -6.31 21.36
N ASN A 14 16.40 -5.33 20.76
CA ASN A 14 15.38 -4.57 21.46
C ASN A 14 14.21 -5.48 21.85
N GLU A 15 13.53 -5.07 22.90
CA GLU A 15 12.31 -5.73 23.33
C GLU A 15 11.21 -5.62 22.27
N THR A 16 10.60 -6.76 21.94
CA THR A 16 9.49 -6.88 20.98
C THR A 16 8.15 -6.56 21.64
N PHE A 17 7.17 -6.11 20.85
CA PHE A 17 5.83 -5.87 21.36
C PHE A 17 5.17 -7.14 21.91
N ASP A 18 5.40 -8.31 21.31
CA ASP A 18 4.91 -9.60 21.83
C ASP A 18 5.42 -9.89 23.25
N GLN A 19 6.68 -9.56 23.56
CA GLN A 19 7.23 -9.68 24.91
C GLN A 19 6.55 -8.71 25.88
N VAL A 20 6.32 -7.45 25.48
CA VAL A 20 5.60 -6.45 26.28
C VAL A 20 4.17 -6.91 26.55
N LEU A 21 3.45 -7.36 25.52
CA LEU A 21 2.08 -7.84 25.59
C LEU A 21 1.97 -9.07 26.51
N LYS A 22 2.85 -10.05 26.34
CA LYS A 22 2.90 -11.24 27.21
C LYS A 22 3.11 -10.87 28.67
N ARG A 23 3.93 -9.85 28.98
CA ARG A 23 4.05 -9.34 30.36
C ARG A 23 2.79 -8.63 30.83
N GLY A 24 2.21 -7.75 30.01
CA GLY A 24 0.97 -7.05 30.35
C GLY A 24 -0.19 -8.02 30.66
N LEU A 25 -0.25 -9.15 29.95
CA LEU A 25 -1.28 -10.19 30.14
C LEU A 25 -1.06 -11.12 31.35
N LYS A 26 0.11 -11.08 32.00
CA LYS A 26 0.39 -11.88 33.21
C LYS A 26 -0.33 -11.35 34.44
N ASP A 27 -0.67 -10.06 34.49
CA ASP A 27 -1.38 -9.45 35.61
C ASP A 27 -2.92 -9.48 35.35
N PRO A 28 -3.71 -10.19 36.18
CA PRO A 28 -5.17 -10.29 36.02
C PRO A 28 -5.89 -8.94 36.06
N SER A 29 -5.37 -7.95 36.80
CA SER A 29 -5.94 -6.60 36.86
C SER A 29 -5.79 -5.86 35.52
N ARG A 30 -4.75 -6.18 34.75
CA ARG A 30 -4.41 -5.58 33.46
C ARG A 30 -5.05 -6.29 32.27
N ARG A 31 -5.48 -7.55 32.44
CA ARG A 31 -6.34 -8.25 31.45
C ARG A 31 -7.65 -7.51 31.17
N LEU A 32 -8.16 -6.75 32.15
CA LEU A 32 -9.35 -5.91 31.99
C LEU A 32 -9.06 -4.64 31.18
N LEU A 33 -7.86 -4.06 31.31
CA LEU A 33 -7.43 -2.85 30.60
C LEU A 33 -7.13 -3.14 29.12
N ILE A 34 -6.50 -4.28 28.80
CA ILE A 34 -6.25 -4.71 27.40
C ILE A 34 -7.55 -5.17 26.72
N LYS A 35 -8.48 -5.79 27.45
CA LYS A 35 -9.85 -6.03 26.95
C LYS A 35 -10.61 -4.73 26.69
N GLY A 36 -10.29 -3.65 27.41
CA GLY A 36 -10.78 -2.29 27.14
C GLY A 36 -10.11 -1.63 25.94
N GLY A 37 -8.79 -1.79 25.77
CA GLY A 37 -7.98 -1.11 24.74
C GLY A 37 -8.14 -1.63 23.31
N VAL A 38 -8.39 -2.93 23.13
CA VAL A 38 -8.73 -3.52 21.80
C VAL A 38 -10.24 -3.38 21.50
N GLY A 39 -11.04 -2.92 22.46
CA GLY A 39 -12.51 -2.85 22.37
C GLY A 39 -13.13 -1.45 22.55
N LEU A 40 -12.34 -0.39 22.56
CA LEU A 40 -12.76 0.97 22.93
C LEU A 40 -13.57 1.72 21.85
N ALA A 41 -14.15 0.99 20.90
CA ALA A 41 -15.29 1.48 20.11
C ALA A 41 -16.66 1.07 20.71
N SER A 42 -16.72 0.30 21.81
CA SER A 42 -18.02 -0.27 22.24
C SER A 42 -18.28 -0.45 23.75
N VAL A 43 -17.41 -0.04 24.66
CA VAL A 43 -17.67 -0.23 26.11
C VAL A 43 -17.68 1.09 26.86
N VAL A 44 -18.81 1.78 26.75
CA VAL A 44 -19.21 2.80 27.72
C VAL A 44 -19.91 2.09 28.87
N THR A 45 -19.43 2.35 30.09
CA THR A 45 -20.04 2.08 31.40
C THR A 45 -20.24 0.63 31.83
N LEU A 46 -19.43 0.18 32.80
CA LEU A 46 -19.90 -0.75 33.85
C LEU A 46 -19.28 -0.34 35.21
N PRO A 47 -20.10 -0.15 36.26
CA PRO A 47 -19.65 0.09 37.62
C PRO A 47 -19.44 -1.23 38.42
N MET A 48 -18.41 -1.22 39.28
CA MET A 48 -18.30 -1.86 40.61
C MET A 48 -18.12 -3.40 40.80
N LEU A 49 -17.00 -3.70 41.50
CA LEU A 49 -16.78 -4.48 42.73
C LEU A 49 -17.30 -5.93 42.98
N ASN A 50 -16.32 -6.76 43.40
CA ASN A 50 -16.27 -7.82 44.43
C ASN A 50 -17.17 -9.06 44.37
N ALA A 51 -16.57 -10.26 44.32
CA ALA A 51 -16.19 -11.05 45.51
C ALA A 51 -15.87 -12.52 45.13
N CYS A 52 -15.00 -13.12 45.95
CA CYS A 52 -14.47 -14.49 45.91
C CYS A 52 -15.54 -15.60 46.04
N ALA A 53 -15.29 -16.77 45.43
CA ALA A 53 -15.30 -18.11 46.05
C ALA A 53 -15.36 -19.25 45.01
N ASP A 54 -14.42 -20.18 45.18
CA ASP A 54 -14.41 -21.64 44.97
C ASP A 54 -15.15 -22.39 43.83
N SER A 55 -14.35 -23.30 43.26
CA SER A 55 -14.65 -24.63 42.70
C SER A 55 -16.02 -24.90 42.07
N GLU A 56 -16.05 -25.07 40.76
CA GLU A 56 -16.27 -26.37 40.08
C GLU A 56 -16.46 -26.15 38.57
N SER A 57 -16.11 -27.17 37.81
CA SER A 57 -16.15 -27.24 36.35
C SER A 57 -17.52 -26.88 35.76
N THR A 58 -17.59 -25.73 35.09
CA THR A 58 -18.51 -25.48 33.97
C THR A 58 -17.71 -24.84 32.84
N PRO A 59 -17.96 -25.19 31.56
CA PRO A 59 -17.39 -24.42 30.46
C PRO A 59 -17.96 -23.02 30.60
N SER A 60 -17.11 -22.06 30.97
CA SER A 60 -17.49 -20.67 31.18
C SER A 60 -18.24 -20.21 29.93
N ALA A 61 -19.57 -20.20 29.99
CA ALA A 61 -20.40 -19.59 28.98
C ALA A 61 -19.87 -18.16 28.86
N LEU A 62 -19.40 -17.78 27.67
CA LEU A 62 -19.07 -16.40 27.40
C LEU A 62 -20.29 -15.59 27.82
N LYS A 63 -20.12 -14.72 28.82
CA LYS A 63 -21.19 -13.87 29.34
C LYS A 63 -21.79 -13.16 28.13
N ASN A 64 -23.09 -13.36 27.88
CA ASN A 64 -23.78 -12.67 26.79
C ASN A 64 -23.49 -11.17 26.93
N LEU A 65 -22.78 -10.63 25.94
CA LEU A 65 -22.58 -9.19 25.86
C LEU A 65 -23.97 -8.54 25.74
N PRO A 66 -24.18 -7.34 26.32
CA PRO A 66 -25.42 -6.60 26.10
C PRO A 66 -25.70 -6.51 24.60
N SER A 67 -26.96 -6.70 24.19
CA SER A 67 -27.35 -6.47 22.80
C SER A 67 -26.95 -5.04 22.40
N SER A 68 -26.03 -4.91 21.45
CA SER A 68 -25.63 -3.60 20.94
C SER A 68 -26.75 -3.02 20.10
N SER A 69 -27.15 -1.78 20.38
CA SER A 69 -28.04 -1.02 19.50
C SER A 69 -27.38 -0.61 18.19
N LEU A 70 -26.05 -0.74 18.07
CA LEU A 70 -25.29 -0.44 16.86
C LEU A 70 -25.28 -1.61 15.86
N LEU A 71 -25.48 -2.85 16.33
CA LEU A 71 -25.40 -4.06 15.50
C LEU A 71 -26.81 -4.55 15.13
N GLY A 72 -27.36 -4.02 14.04
CA GLY A 72 -28.71 -4.30 13.57
C GLY A 72 -28.90 -5.59 12.75
N PHE A 73 -27.92 -6.51 12.74
CA PHE A 73 -27.98 -7.75 11.96
C PHE A 73 -27.59 -8.96 12.83
N SER A 74 -28.08 -10.15 12.44
CA SER A 74 -27.66 -11.40 13.06
C SER A 74 -26.30 -11.84 12.52
N PRO A 75 -25.33 -12.22 13.37
CA PRO A 75 -24.02 -12.69 12.91
C PRO A 75 -24.13 -13.88 11.95
N THR A 76 -23.40 -13.82 10.84
CA THR A 76 -23.31 -14.92 9.86
C THR A 76 -22.39 -16.03 10.38
N ALA A 77 -22.72 -17.30 10.09
CA ALA A 77 -21.85 -18.44 10.39
C ALA A 77 -20.58 -18.44 9.53
N LYS A 78 -19.50 -19.04 10.05
CA LYS A 78 -18.28 -19.29 9.26
C LYS A 78 -18.61 -20.22 8.10
N SER A 79 -18.00 -19.98 6.95
CA SER A 79 -18.20 -20.76 5.71
C SER A 79 -16.87 -21.03 5.03
N LEU A 80 -16.79 -22.15 4.30
CA LEU A 80 -15.70 -22.49 3.38
C LEU A 80 -16.14 -22.44 1.91
N LEU A 81 -17.36 -21.96 1.65
CA LEU A 81 -17.86 -21.80 0.29
C LEU A 81 -17.08 -20.70 -0.43
N ASP A 82 -16.82 -20.91 -1.72
CA ASP A 82 -16.27 -19.90 -2.63
C ASP A 82 -17.36 -18.88 -3.03
N SER A 83 -17.89 -18.17 -2.03
CA SER A 83 -18.98 -17.21 -2.16
C SER A 83 -18.96 -16.22 -1.00
N VAL A 84 -19.35 -14.97 -1.25
CA VAL A 84 -19.53 -13.98 -0.19
C VAL A 84 -20.86 -14.22 0.52
N VAL A 85 -20.82 -14.67 1.78
CA VAL A 85 -22.02 -14.92 2.60
C VAL A 85 -22.30 -13.70 3.49
N VAL A 86 -23.45 -13.06 3.29
CA VAL A 86 -23.90 -11.86 4.02
C VAL A 86 -25.10 -12.15 4.94
N PRO A 87 -25.37 -11.32 5.96
CA PRO A 87 -26.55 -11.49 6.82
C PRO A 87 -27.86 -11.42 6.04
N ALA A 88 -28.93 -12.00 6.61
CA ALA A 88 -30.26 -11.91 6.02
C ALA A 88 -30.69 -10.44 5.81
N GLY A 89 -31.26 -10.14 4.63
CA GLY A 89 -31.66 -8.79 4.24
C GLY A 89 -30.56 -7.98 3.52
N TYR A 90 -29.35 -8.53 3.37
CA TYR A 90 -28.26 -7.92 2.61
C TYR A 90 -28.05 -8.59 1.26
N THR A 91 -27.53 -7.84 0.30
CA THR A 91 -27.11 -8.31 -1.02
C THR A 91 -25.70 -7.83 -1.33
N VAL A 92 -24.99 -8.55 -2.20
CA VAL A 92 -23.67 -8.18 -2.70
C VAL A 92 -23.70 -8.13 -4.23
N SER A 93 -22.99 -7.17 -4.80
CA SER A 93 -22.76 -7.04 -6.24
C SER A 93 -21.34 -6.57 -6.48
N VAL A 94 -20.74 -7.03 -7.58
CA VAL A 94 -19.41 -6.57 -8.01
C VAL A 94 -19.53 -5.16 -8.58
N LEU A 95 -18.74 -4.21 -8.06
CA LEU A 95 -18.69 -2.84 -8.56
C LEU A 95 -17.72 -2.71 -9.75
N HIS A 96 -16.50 -3.21 -9.57
CA HIS A 96 -15.50 -3.41 -10.62
C HIS A 96 -14.49 -4.47 -10.17
N ALA A 97 -13.79 -5.08 -11.12
CA ALA A 97 -12.86 -6.18 -10.93
C ALA A 97 -11.56 -5.98 -11.71
N THR A 98 -10.55 -6.78 -11.39
CA THR A 98 -9.30 -6.86 -12.13
C THR A 98 -9.54 -7.05 -13.63
N GLY A 99 -8.84 -6.24 -14.44
CA GLY A 99 -8.94 -6.30 -15.90
C GLY A 99 -10.08 -5.45 -16.50
N ASP A 100 -11.04 -4.98 -15.69
CA ASP A 100 -12.08 -4.06 -16.16
C ASP A 100 -11.43 -2.86 -16.85
N ARG A 101 -11.89 -2.56 -18.07
CA ARG A 101 -11.36 -1.44 -18.85
C ARG A 101 -11.85 -0.12 -18.27
N LEU A 102 -10.99 0.89 -18.27
CA LEU A 102 -11.34 2.27 -17.95
C LEU A 102 -11.61 3.12 -19.20
N ARG A 103 -11.24 2.59 -20.37
CA ARG A 103 -11.42 3.19 -21.70
C ARG A 103 -12.15 2.23 -22.62
N SER A 104 -13.07 2.73 -23.44
CA SER A 104 -13.77 1.91 -24.43
C SER A 104 -12.88 1.45 -25.59
N SER A 105 -11.73 2.10 -25.78
CA SER A 105 -10.70 1.69 -26.75
C SER A 105 -10.08 0.33 -26.43
N GLU A 106 -10.07 -0.07 -25.16
CA GLU A 106 -9.64 -1.42 -24.76
C GLU A 106 -10.76 -2.43 -24.96
N THR A 107 -10.39 -3.66 -25.33
CA THR A 107 -11.35 -4.77 -25.37
C THR A 107 -11.81 -5.14 -23.96
N ALA A 108 -13.04 -5.66 -23.84
CA ALA A 108 -13.49 -6.24 -22.57
C ALA A 108 -12.55 -7.37 -22.13
N TYR A 109 -12.30 -7.48 -20.83
CA TYR A 109 -11.42 -8.51 -20.30
C TYR A 109 -11.98 -9.90 -20.58
N SER A 110 -11.20 -10.73 -21.25
CA SER A 110 -11.63 -12.08 -21.66
C SER A 110 -11.63 -13.07 -20.50
N ASN A 111 -10.89 -12.77 -19.43
CA ASN A 111 -10.56 -13.71 -18.36
C ASN A 111 -9.85 -14.99 -18.85
N THR A 112 -9.10 -14.88 -19.94
CA THR A 112 -8.29 -15.98 -20.51
C THR A 112 -6.80 -15.66 -20.58
N GLY A 113 -6.39 -14.46 -20.18
CA GLY A 113 -5.00 -14.00 -20.28
C GLY A 113 -4.52 -13.79 -21.72
N SER A 114 -5.44 -13.61 -22.66
CA SER A 114 -5.17 -13.39 -24.09
C SER A 114 -4.99 -11.90 -24.46
N GLU A 115 -5.14 -11.00 -23.49
CA GLU A 115 -5.01 -9.56 -23.68
C GLU A 115 -3.58 -9.21 -24.13
N THR A 116 -3.48 -8.44 -25.20
CA THR A 116 -2.20 -7.98 -25.76
C THR A 116 -1.83 -6.56 -25.35
N ASP A 117 -2.74 -5.85 -24.68
CA ASP A 117 -2.45 -4.53 -24.11
C ASP A 117 -1.52 -4.63 -22.89
N ASP A 118 -0.95 -3.48 -22.53
CA ASP A 118 0.02 -3.36 -21.45
C ASP A 118 -0.61 -3.15 -20.07
N TRP A 119 -1.94 -3.27 -19.95
CA TRP A 119 -2.74 -3.05 -18.74
C TRP A 119 -2.80 -1.60 -18.22
N SER A 120 -2.20 -0.64 -18.90
CA SER A 120 -2.16 0.77 -18.44
C SER A 120 -3.53 1.46 -18.43
N GLN A 121 -4.55 0.89 -19.09
CA GLN A 121 -5.92 1.42 -19.16
C GLN A 121 -6.97 0.49 -18.53
N ARG A 122 -6.52 -0.53 -17.79
CA ARG A 122 -7.37 -1.49 -17.08
C ARG A 122 -7.24 -1.31 -15.58
N VAL A 123 -8.24 -1.72 -14.82
CA VAL A 123 -8.15 -1.91 -13.37
C VAL A 123 -7.08 -2.97 -13.07
N GLY A 124 -6.22 -2.72 -12.08
CA GLY A 124 -5.12 -3.58 -11.69
C GLY A 124 -5.55 -4.85 -10.95
N ASP A 125 -4.59 -5.54 -10.34
CA ASP A 125 -4.82 -6.82 -9.64
C ASP A 125 -4.61 -6.69 -8.13
N HIS A 126 -5.20 -7.62 -7.38
CA HIS A 126 -5.17 -7.66 -5.91
C HIS A 126 -5.59 -6.31 -5.31
N HIS A 127 -6.87 -5.97 -5.51
CA HIS A 127 -7.48 -4.79 -4.92
C HIS A 127 -7.28 -4.77 -3.41
N ASP A 128 -6.85 -3.63 -2.89
CA ASP A 128 -6.62 -3.43 -1.46
C ASP A 128 -7.27 -2.12 -0.98
N GLY A 129 -6.51 -1.22 -0.36
CA GLY A 129 -7.01 0.04 0.16
C GLY A 129 -7.83 0.82 -0.87
N MET A 130 -8.94 1.42 -0.43
CA MET A 130 -9.86 2.10 -1.33
C MET A 130 -10.65 3.21 -0.65
N HIS A 131 -11.02 4.23 -1.42
CA HIS A 131 -11.90 5.30 -0.93
C HIS A 131 -12.80 5.86 -2.04
N LEU A 132 -14.06 6.15 -1.71
CA LEU A 132 -15.02 6.80 -2.59
C LEU A 132 -15.02 8.32 -2.34
N PHE A 133 -14.75 9.10 -3.38
CA PHE A 133 -14.73 10.55 -3.34
C PHE A 133 -15.90 11.12 -4.14
N TYR A 134 -16.70 11.99 -3.53
CA TYR A 134 -17.71 12.74 -4.25
C TYR A 134 -17.09 13.97 -4.91
N ILE A 135 -17.51 14.27 -6.13
CA ILE A 135 -17.00 15.40 -6.92
C ILE A 135 -18.11 16.44 -7.05
N ALA A 136 -17.83 17.66 -6.59
CA ALA A 136 -18.73 18.79 -6.71
C ALA A 136 -18.73 19.37 -8.13
N ALA A 137 -19.73 20.20 -8.43
CA ALA A 137 -19.88 20.85 -9.74
C ALA A 137 -18.69 21.76 -10.11
N ASN A 138 -17.93 22.22 -9.13
CA ASN A 138 -16.70 23.00 -9.35
C ASN A 138 -15.46 22.12 -9.64
N GLY A 139 -15.64 20.80 -9.80
CA GLY A 139 -14.57 19.85 -10.11
C GLY A 139 -13.70 19.47 -8.91
N LYS A 140 -14.05 19.85 -7.68
CA LYS A 140 -13.29 19.51 -6.47
C LYS A 140 -13.96 18.39 -5.69
N VAL A 141 -13.19 17.73 -4.82
CA VAL A 141 -13.76 16.79 -3.84
C VAL A 141 -14.75 17.50 -2.91
N SER A 142 -15.86 16.83 -2.62
CA SER A 142 -16.98 17.29 -1.80
C SER A 142 -17.08 16.49 -0.50
N ALA A 143 -17.36 17.20 0.61
CA ALA A 143 -17.62 16.59 1.92
C ALA A 143 -18.99 15.91 1.98
N THR A 144 -19.91 16.29 1.10
CA THR A 144 -21.26 15.74 1.00
C THR A 144 -21.43 14.98 -0.30
N ALA A 145 -22.32 13.99 -0.27
CA ALA A 145 -22.67 13.21 -1.45
C ALA A 145 -23.17 14.10 -2.59
N THR A 146 -22.69 13.82 -3.81
CA THR A 146 -23.11 14.49 -5.04
C THR A 146 -23.54 13.43 -6.06
N SER A 147 -24.03 13.87 -7.23
CA SER A 147 -24.37 12.96 -8.34
C SER A 147 -23.15 12.42 -9.09
N LYS A 148 -21.92 12.80 -8.69
CA LYS A 148 -20.68 12.38 -9.32
C LYS A 148 -19.70 11.87 -8.28
N ALA A 149 -19.17 10.66 -8.47
CA ALA A 149 -18.18 10.11 -7.56
C ALA A 149 -17.10 9.35 -8.33
N VAL A 150 -15.90 9.29 -7.75
CA VAL A 150 -14.81 8.43 -8.19
C VAL A 150 -14.40 7.51 -7.05
N ILE A 151 -14.04 6.28 -7.37
CA ILE A 151 -13.41 5.36 -6.43
C ILE A 151 -11.91 5.30 -6.74
N ALA A 152 -11.09 5.52 -5.71
CA ALA A 152 -9.66 5.22 -5.74
C ALA A 152 -9.46 3.82 -5.15
N VAL A 153 -8.72 2.96 -5.84
CA VAL A 153 -8.44 1.58 -5.40
C VAL A 153 -6.99 1.26 -5.65
N ASN A 154 -6.31 0.77 -4.61
CA ASN A 154 -4.96 0.26 -4.68
C ASN A 154 -4.92 -1.12 -5.33
N HIS A 155 -3.81 -1.41 -6.01
CA HIS A 155 -3.51 -2.69 -6.64
C HIS A 155 -2.16 -3.17 -6.11
N GLU A 156 -2.22 -4.13 -5.20
CA GLU A 156 -1.11 -4.45 -4.31
C GLU A 156 -0.08 -5.38 -4.98
N SER A 157 -0.52 -6.31 -5.82
CA SER A 157 0.34 -7.42 -6.18
C SER A 157 0.05 -8.00 -7.55
N SER A 158 1.09 -8.60 -8.13
CA SER A 158 1.05 -9.38 -9.36
C SER A 158 1.26 -10.88 -9.08
N ALA A 159 1.13 -11.32 -7.82
CA ALA A 159 1.45 -12.69 -7.41
C ALA A 159 0.65 -13.76 -8.16
N ASP A 160 -0.57 -13.41 -8.57
CA ASP A 160 -1.48 -14.27 -9.30
C ASP A 160 -1.53 -13.95 -10.81
N ALA A 161 -0.56 -13.17 -11.31
CA ALA A 161 -0.45 -12.84 -12.73
C ALA A 161 -0.28 -14.07 -13.63
N HIS A 162 0.01 -15.25 -13.09
CA HIS A 162 -0.05 -16.50 -13.84
C HIS A 162 -1.46 -16.85 -14.34
N PHE A 163 -2.53 -16.28 -13.76
CA PHE A 163 -3.88 -16.35 -14.33
C PHE A 163 -4.13 -15.29 -15.42
N LEU A 164 -3.29 -14.27 -15.52
CA LEU A 164 -3.43 -13.15 -16.46
C LEU A 164 -2.63 -13.35 -17.77
N HIS A 165 -2.02 -14.53 -17.91
CA HIS A 165 -1.33 -14.98 -19.12
C HIS A 165 -1.88 -16.35 -19.52
N ALA A 166 -2.24 -16.53 -20.80
CA ALA A 166 -2.92 -17.74 -21.28
C ALA A 166 -2.23 -19.08 -20.94
N THR A 167 -0.91 -19.09 -20.74
CA THR A 167 -0.12 -20.28 -20.37
C THR A 167 0.62 -20.14 -19.04
N GLY A 168 0.32 -19.10 -18.26
CA GLY A 168 1.08 -18.71 -17.09
C GLY A 168 2.22 -17.73 -17.38
N GLN A 169 2.90 -17.34 -16.30
CA GLN A 169 4.12 -16.55 -16.35
C GLN A 169 5.25 -17.35 -17.03
N THR A 170 6.15 -16.68 -17.75
CA THR A 170 7.23 -17.33 -18.50
C THR A 170 8.61 -16.89 -18.03
N SER A 171 9.46 -17.82 -17.61
CA SER A 171 10.86 -17.53 -17.24
C SER A 171 11.78 -18.56 -17.89
N ALA A 172 12.86 -18.10 -18.52
CA ALA A 172 13.78 -18.96 -19.30
C ALA A 172 13.04 -19.84 -20.34
N GLY A 173 11.98 -19.31 -20.96
CA GLY A 173 11.16 -20.03 -21.94
C GLY A 173 10.23 -21.10 -21.36
N ILE A 174 10.20 -21.29 -20.04
CA ILE A 174 9.28 -22.22 -19.37
C ILE A 174 8.09 -21.44 -18.83
N THR A 175 6.87 -21.94 -19.04
CA THR A 175 5.62 -21.31 -18.57
C THR A 175 5.13 -21.90 -17.23
N GLY A 176 4.14 -21.27 -16.60
CA GLY A 176 3.54 -21.67 -15.31
C GLY A 176 3.60 -20.57 -14.24
N LYS A 177 3.47 -20.93 -12.95
CA LYS A 177 3.73 -19.98 -11.85
C LYS A 177 5.24 -19.84 -11.68
N LYS A 178 5.79 -18.64 -11.89
CA LYS A 178 7.23 -18.36 -11.87
C LYS A 178 7.66 -17.46 -10.75
N PHE A 179 6.75 -16.71 -10.15
CA PHE A 179 6.96 -15.96 -8.92
C PHE A 179 5.67 -15.92 -8.10
N ASP A 180 5.79 -15.44 -6.86
CA ASP A 180 4.69 -15.16 -5.94
C ASP A 180 4.78 -13.69 -5.48
N GLN A 181 3.98 -13.30 -4.48
CA GLN A 181 3.93 -11.93 -3.95
C GLN A 181 5.29 -11.44 -3.44
N PHE A 182 6.08 -12.33 -2.84
CA PHE A 182 7.40 -11.99 -2.28
C PHE A 182 8.54 -12.22 -3.28
N GLY A 183 8.16 -12.46 -4.54
CA GLY A 183 9.07 -12.57 -5.65
C GLY A 183 9.90 -13.82 -5.58
N THR A 184 9.38 -15.01 -5.23
CA THR A 184 10.15 -16.27 -5.35
C THR A 184 10.37 -16.67 -6.82
N TRP A 185 11.09 -15.83 -7.58
CA TRP A 185 11.20 -15.92 -9.03
C TRP A 185 12.18 -17.00 -9.48
N ASP A 186 11.74 -17.87 -10.38
CA ASP A 186 12.58 -18.81 -11.13
C ASP A 186 13.48 -18.03 -12.09
N LEU A 187 14.80 -18.01 -11.87
CA LEU A 187 15.73 -17.17 -12.65
C LEU A 187 15.65 -17.46 -14.15
N GLY A 188 15.64 -16.40 -14.97
CA GLY A 188 15.63 -16.53 -16.42
C GLY A 188 15.01 -15.35 -17.15
N VAL A 189 15.35 -15.16 -18.43
CA VAL A 189 14.76 -14.08 -19.24
C VAL A 189 13.23 -14.15 -19.20
N ARG A 190 12.59 -13.01 -18.86
CA ARG A 190 11.15 -12.78 -18.88
C ARG A 190 10.73 -12.16 -20.23
N PRO A 191 9.61 -12.58 -20.85
CA PRO A 191 9.06 -11.89 -22.00
C PRO A 191 8.60 -10.47 -21.62
N GLY A 192 8.96 -9.49 -22.45
CA GLY A 192 8.70 -8.09 -22.15
C GLY A 192 7.22 -7.76 -22.03
N ALA A 193 6.36 -8.35 -22.86
CA ALA A 193 4.91 -8.10 -22.80
C ALA A 193 4.30 -8.59 -21.47
N GLN A 194 4.78 -9.72 -20.96
CA GLN A 194 4.33 -10.22 -19.65
C GLN A 194 4.84 -9.33 -18.52
N ALA A 195 6.12 -8.98 -18.52
CA ALA A 195 6.72 -8.12 -17.50
C ALA A 195 6.06 -6.72 -17.48
N LEU A 196 5.78 -6.14 -18.65
CA LEU A 196 5.13 -4.84 -18.75
C LEU A 196 3.69 -4.87 -18.20
N LYS A 197 2.92 -5.89 -18.58
CA LYS A 197 1.58 -6.13 -18.00
C LYS A 197 1.69 -6.25 -16.48
N GLU A 198 2.58 -7.11 -15.98
CA GLU A 198 2.80 -7.35 -14.55
C GLU A 198 3.20 -6.09 -13.78
N ILE A 199 4.05 -5.23 -14.36
CA ILE A 199 4.39 -3.92 -13.79
C ILE A 199 3.13 -3.06 -13.68
N ASN A 200 2.36 -2.95 -14.76
CA ASN A 200 1.15 -2.12 -14.81
C ASN A 200 -0.07 -2.75 -14.10
N LEU A 201 0.03 -3.93 -13.50
CA LEU A 201 -0.97 -4.43 -12.55
C LEU A 201 -0.97 -3.63 -11.25
N HIS A 202 0.20 -3.14 -10.83
CA HIS A 202 0.37 -2.41 -9.58
C HIS A 202 -0.18 -0.99 -9.62
N GLY A 203 -0.27 -0.38 -8.43
CA GLY A 203 -0.46 1.05 -8.30
C GLY A 203 -1.87 1.40 -7.82
N VAL A 204 -2.51 2.35 -8.50
CA VAL A 204 -3.85 2.83 -8.16
C VAL A 204 -4.70 2.97 -9.42
N SER A 205 -5.98 2.63 -9.33
CA SER A 205 -7.01 3.05 -10.29
C SER A 205 -7.90 4.11 -9.67
N ILE A 206 -8.10 5.21 -10.37
CA ILE A 206 -9.20 6.15 -10.15
C ILE A 206 -10.25 5.83 -11.22
N ALA A 207 -11.49 5.55 -10.81
CA ALA A 207 -12.59 5.28 -11.72
C ALA A 207 -13.84 6.06 -11.32
N GLU A 208 -14.42 6.82 -12.23
CA GLU A 208 -15.75 7.39 -12.04
C GLU A 208 -16.79 6.26 -11.98
N VAL A 209 -17.71 6.35 -11.02
CA VAL A 209 -18.74 5.33 -10.79
C VAL A 209 -20.13 5.85 -11.16
N THR A 210 -20.98 4.96 -11.65
CA THR A 210 -22.41 5.24 -11.84
C THR A 210 -23.13 5.17 -10.49
N LEU A 211 -23.97 6.16 -10.17
CA LEU A 211 -24.74 6.19 -8.93
C LEU A 211 -26.23 5.94 -9.20
N ASN A 212 -26.88 5.09 -8.40
CA ASN A 212 -28.34 4.91 -8.47
C ASN A 212 -29.08 6.07 -7.78
N GLY A 213 -30.42 6.05 -7.79
CA GLY A 213 -31.25 7.09 -7.16
C GLY A 213 -31.07 7.27 -5.64
N SER A 214 -30.43 6.31 -4.96
CA SER A 214 -30.05 6.38 -3.54
C SER A 214 -28.58 6.78 -3.33
N GLY A 215 -27.84 7.09 -4.39
CA GLY A 215 -26.43 7.47 -4.33
C GLY A 215 -25.46 6.29 -4.22
N GLN A 216 -25.90 5.04 -4.42
CA GLN A 216 -25.03 3.88 -4.34
C GLN A 216 -24.30 3.63 -5.67
N PRO A 217 -22.98 3.33 -5.64
CA PRO A 217 -22.23 2.90 -6.81
C PRO A 217 -22.81 1.62 -7.43
N THR A 218 -22.92 1.57 -8.76
CA THR A 218 -23.53 0.45 -9.52
C THR A 218 -22.67 -0.07 -10.66
N GLY A 219 -21.57 0.61 -10.97
CA GLY A 219 -20.66 0.27 -12.06
C GLY A 219 -19.67 1.40 -12.30
N VAL A 220 -18.88 1.29 -13.37
CA VAL A 220 -17.88 2.28 -13.78
C VAL A 220 -18.33 3.04 -15.03
N VAL A 221 -17.99 4.33 -15.09
CA VAL A 221 -18.18 5.17 -16.27
C VAL A 221 -16.95 5.06 -17.15
N LEU A 222 -17.04 4.35 -18.28
CA LEU A 222 -15.97 4.29 -19.26
C LEU A 222 -15.68 5.68 -19.84
N ASP A 223 -14.44 5.91 -20.23
CA ASP A 223 -13.99 7.15 -20.90
C ASP A 223 -14.18 8.44 -20.08
N SER A 224 -14.51 8.35 -18.79
CA SER A 224 -14.49 9.52 -17.92
C SER A 224 -13.11 10.17 -17.94
N ALA A 225 -13.09 11.49 -18.07
CA ALA A 225 -11.86 12.29 -17.96
C ALA A 225 -11.17 12.12 -16.59
N LEU A 226 -11.89 11.65 -15.56
CA LEU A 226 -11.33 11.38 -14.24
C LEU A 226 -10.71 9.99 -14.12
N ASN A 227 -11.03 9.05 -15.02
CA ASN A 227 -10.44 7.72 -14.95
C ASN A 227 -8.94 7.80 -15.17
N ARG A 228 -8.17 7.10 -14.34
CA ARG A 228 -6.72 7.14 -14.38
C ARG A 228 -6.11 5.87 -13.79
N ARG A 229 -5.05 5.36 -14.43
CA ARG A 229 -4.10 4.46 -13.80
C ARG A 229 -2.86 5.22 -13.38
N ILE A 230 -2.43 4.95 -12.16
CA ILE A 230 -1.16 5.39 -11.59
C ILE A 230 -0.39 4.10 -11.39
N THR A 231 0.64 3.88 -12.17
CA THR A 231 1.39 2.61 -12.23
C THR A 231 2.84 2.82 -11.77
N PRO A 232 3.67 1.77 -11.68
CA PRO A 232 5.09 1.92 -11.41
C PRO A 232 5.86 2.75 -12.46
N GLU A 233 5.25 3.08 -13.61
CA GLU A 233 5.84 3.97 -14.62
C GLU A 233 5.45 5.45 -14.45
N THR A 234 4.45 5.76 -13.62
CA THR A 234 3.94 7.14 -13.48
C THR A 234 4.97 8.04 -12.79
N VAL A 235 5.32 9.17 -13.40
CA VAL A 235 6.24 10.14 -12.78
C VAL A 235 5.61 10.73 -11.51
N MET A 236 6.41 10.86 -10.45
CA MET A 236 5.98 11.37 -9.16
C MET A 236 6.94 12.45 -8.66
N SER A 237 6.40 13.48 -8.02
CA SER A 237 7.19 14.53 -7.38
C SER A 237 7.68 14.06 -6.01
N VAL A 238 8.88 14.49 -5.62
CA VAL A 238 9.45 14.25 -4.29
C VAL A 238 9.26 15.49 -3.43
N ALA A 239 8.50 15.38 -2.34
CA ALA A 239 8.26 16.47 -1.42
C ALA A 239 8.52 16.05 0.03
N GLY A 240 8.91 17.01 0.86
CA GLY A 240 9.33 16.77 2.24
C GLY A 240 9.85 18.02 2.92
N PRO A 241 10.48 17.88 4.09
CA PRO A 241 10.93 19.00 4.91
C PRO A 241 11.96 19.84 4.16
N ALA A 242 11.72 21.14 4.04
CA ALA A 242 12.54 22.05 3.24
C ALA A 242 14.02 22.04 3.69
N ALA A 243 14.25 21.92 5.00
CA ALA A 243 15.60 21.87 5.58
C ALA A 243 16.43 20.65 5.14
N HIS A 244 15.77 19.55 4.72
CA HIS A 244 16.41 18.29 4.36
C HIS A 244 16.11 17.85 2.91
N LEU A 245 15.40 18.67 2.13
CA LEU A 245 14.93 18.27 0.82
C LEU A 245 16.08 17.94 -0.14
N ASN A 246 17.21 18.65 -0.05
CA ASN A 246 18.39 18.34 -0.86
C ASN A 246 19.02 16.99 -0.48
N ASP A 247 19.16 16.71 0.82
CA ASP A 247 19.67 15.42 1.30
C ASP A 247 18.77 14.26 0.87
N ILE A 248 17.44 14.48 0.91
CA ILE A 248 16.44 13.51 0.44
C ILE A 248 16.59 13.30 -1.06
N ARG A 249 16.70 14.37 -1.85
CA ARG A 249 16.87 14.29 -3.30
C ARG A 249 18.16 13.59 -3.70
N ASP A 250 19.24 13.75 -2.94
CA ASP A 250 20.49 13.01 -3.16
C ASP A 250 20.29 11.48 -3.07
N LEU A 251 19.39 11.03 -2.20
CA LEU A 251 19.01 9.61 -2.09
C LEU A 251 18.11 9.12 -3.23
N PHE A 252 17.44 10.03 -3.94
CA PHE A 252 16.53 9.72 -5.05
C PHE A 252 17.21 9.76 -6.42
N LYS A 253 18.46 10.23 -6.51
CA LYS A 253 19.20 10.31 -7.76
C LYS A 253 19.42 8.91 -8.36
N THR A 254 18.96 8.75 -9.58
CA THR A 254 19.23 7.58 -10.43
C THR A 254 19.51 8.03 -11.86
N LYS A 255 19.75 7.08 -12.76
CA LYS A 255 19.82 7.34 -14.20
C LYS A 255 18.53 7.96 -14.77
N PHE A 256 17.38 7.77 -14.13
CA PHE A 256 16.13 8.38 -14.58
C PHE A 256 16.08 9.89 -14.30
N ASP A 257 16.38 10.29 -13.06
CA ASP A 257 16.42 11.68 -12.65
C ASP A 257 17.70 11.94 -11.82
N THR A 258 18.62 12.68 -12.42
CA THR A 258 19.91 13.01 -11.81
C THR A 258 19.83 14.15 -10.78
N THR A 259 18.66 14.79 -10.66
CA THR A 259 18.37 15.81 -9.65
C THR A 259 17.71 15.22 -8.41
N GLY A 260 17.06 14.05 -8.54
CA GLY A 260 16.26 13.41 -7.48
C GLY A 260 14.96 14.13 -7.14
N ALA A 261 14.57 15.15 -7.92
CA ALA A 261 13.34 15.91 -7.69
C ALA A 261 12.08 15.11 -8.04
N THR A 262 12.23 14.10 -8.89
CA THR A 262 11.20 13.17 -9.32
C THR A 262 11.63 11.73 -9.11
N SER A 263 10.63 10.87 -8.97
CA SER A 263 10.77 9.41 -9.01
C SER A 263 9.77 8.85 -10.01
N ARG A 264 9.78 7.53 -10.21
CA ARG A 264 8.80 6.86 -11.04
C ARG A 264 8.09 5.76 -10.29
N GLY A 265 6.80 5.95 -10.18
CA GLY A 265 5.86 4.93 -9.84
C GLY A 265 5.60 4.78 -8.37
N THR A 266 4.56 4.01 -8.12
CA THR A 266 4.24 3.45 -6.83
C THR A 266 3.97 1.97 -7.01
N LEU A 267 4.29 1.17 -6.00
CA LEU A 267 4.28 -0.28 -6.10
C LEU A 267 3.94 -0.92 -4.77
N ASN A 268 3.29 -2.08 -4.83
CA ASN A 268 2.80 -2.80 -3.68
C ASN A 268 1.99 -1.93 -2.73
N ASN A 269 0.94 -1.36 -3.33
CA ASN A 269 0.01 -0.43 -2.72
C ASN A 269 -0.97 -1.21 -1.84
N CYS A 270 -0.79 -1.15 -0.53
CA CYS A 270 -1.55 -1.93 0.46
C CYS A 270 -2.84 -1.19 0.88
N GLY A 271 -2.96 -0.80 2.15
CA GLY A 271 -4.03 0.03 2.66
C GLY A 271 -3.93 1.50 2.20
N TYR A 272 -4.76 2.34 2.80
CA TYR A 272 -4.94 3.72 2.33
C TYR A 272 -5.10 4.73 3.45
N GLY A 273 -5.08 6.00 3.06
CA GLY A 273 -5.51 7.13 3.87
C GLY A 273 -6.40 8.08 3.08
N TYR A 274 -7.29 8.77 3.79
CA TYR A 274 -8.07 9.88 3.25
C TYR A 274 -7.70 11.15 4.01
N THR A 275 -7.35 12.21 3.29
CA THR A 275 -6.93 13.47 3.90
C THR A 275 -8.12 14.41 4.11
N PRO A 276 -8.09 15.27 5.14
CA PRO A 276 -9.13 16.27 5.37
C PRO A 276 -9.32 17.28 4.23
N TRP A 277 -8.37 17.40 3.30
CA TRP A 277 -8.45 18.28 2.13
C TRP A 277 -8.82 17.56 0.84
N GLY A 278 -9.24 16.30 0.92
CA GLY A 278 -9.85 15.59 -0.20
C GLY A 278 -8.86 14.90 -1.14
N THR A 279 -7.72 14.43 -0.63
CA THR A 279 -6.78 13.61 -1.41
C THR A 279 -6.68 12.20 -0.87
N TYR A 280 -6.20 11.31 -1.72
CA TYR A 280 -5.97 9.91 -1.43
C TYR A 280 -4.51 9.67 -1.07
N LEU A 281 -4.24 8.93 0.01
CA LEU A 281 -2.92 8.41 0.34
C LEU A 281 -2.90 6.92 0.03
N THR A 282 -2.03 6.52 -0.89
CA THR A 282 -1.71 5.11 -1.11
C THR A 282 -0.39 4.77 -0.42
N CYS A 283 -0.27 3.56 0.12
CA CYS A 283 0.83 3.17 1.01
C CYS A 283 1.65 2.05 0.37
N GLU A 284 2.95 2.28 0.18
CA GLU A 284 3.88 1.27 -0.35
C GLU A 284 4.38 0.35 0.78
N GLU A 285 4.07 -0.95 0.71
CA GLU A 285 4.35 -1.92 1.78
C GLU A 285 5.54 -2.83 1.44
N ASN A 286 5.32 -3.93 0.70
CA ASN A 286 6.30 -4.96 0.34
C ASN A 286 7.13 -4.61 -0.92
N TRP A 287 7.44 -3.33 -1.12
CA TRP A 287 8.18 -2.85 -2.31
C TRP A 287 9.61 -3.40 -2.43
N ALA A 288 10.22 -3.86 -1.34
CA ALA A 288 11.62 -4.27 -1.31
C ALA A 288 11.93 -5.50 -2.17
N THR A 289 10.97 -6.41 -2.30
CA THR A 289 11.13 -7.72 -2.95
C THR A 289 11.22 -7.63 -4.48
N TYR A 290 11.03 -6.46 -5.08
CA TYR A 290 10.98 -6.30 -6.54
C TYR A 290 12.38 -6.06 -7.14
N PHE A 291 13.30 -5.54 -6.33
CA PHE A 291 14.64 -5.15 -6.76
C PHE A 291 15.62 -6.31 -6.72
N ALA A 292 16.36 -6.50 -7.82
CA ALA A 292 17.29 -7.61 -7.98
C ALA A 292 18.75 -7.14 -8.04
N LEU A 293 19.63 -7.92 -7.43
CA LEU A 293 21.08 -7.81 -7.62
C LEU A 293 21.58 -9.11 -8.27
N PRO A 294 21.76 -9.15 -9.61
CA PRO A 294 22.10 -10.38 -10.33
C PRO A 294 23.46 -10.95 -9.90
N THR A 295 23.74 -12.21 -10.26
CA THR A 295 25.03 -12.87 -10.00
C THR A 295 26.24 -12.07 -10.51
N SER A 296 26.11 -11.43 -11.67
CA SER A 296 27.14 -10.55 -12.26
C SER A 296 27.10 -9.11 -11.73
N GLY A 297 26.19 -8.82 -10.80
CA GLY A 297 25.98 -7.49 -10.24
C GLY A 297 27.13 -7.04 -9.33
N VAL A 298 27.30 -5.73 -9.25
CA VAL A 298 28.28 -5.08 -8.37
C VAL A 298 27.57 -4.61 -7.11
N ALA A 299 28.09 -5.04 -5.96
CA ALA A 299 27.57 -4.60 -4.66
C ALA A 299 27.79 -3.09 -4.46
N ALA A 300 26.89 -2.46 -3.70
CA ALA A 300 27.02 -1.07 -3.33
C ALA A 300 28.06 -0.86 -2.20
N ASN A 301 28.34 0.40 -1.87
CA ASN A 301 29.14 0.73 -0.69
C ASN A 301 28.48 0.25 0.62
N SER A 302 29.26 0.16 1.69
CA SER A 302 28.81 -0.38 2.98
C SER A 302 27.57 0.31 3.57
N LYS A 303 27.47 1.65 3.42
CA LYS A 303 26.31 2.42 3.91
C LYS A 303 25.02 2.02 3.20
N LEU A 304 25.05 1.94 1.87
CA LEU A 304 23.88 1.54 1.07
C LEU A 304 23.55 0.05 1.30
N THR A 305 24.55 -0.81 1.38
CA THR A 305 24.37 -2.24 1.69
C THR A 305 23.71 -2.44 3.06
N ALA A 306 24.11 -1.70 4.09
CA ALA A 306 23.48 -1.77 5.41
C ALA A 306 22.02 -1.30 5.39
N SER A 307 21.73 -0.21 4.66
CA SER A 307 20.36 0.26 4.42
C SER A 307 19.52 -0.83 3.75
N ARG A 308 20.00 -1.41 2.65
CA ARG A 308 19.30 -2.47 1.92
C ARG A 308 18.94 -3.65 2.81
N SER A 309 19.89 -4.16 3.59
CA SER A 309 19.65 -5.25 4.52
C SER A 309 18.57 -4.93 5.56
N ARG A 310 18.51 -3.69 6.08
CA ARG A 310 17.47 -3.29 7.03
C ARG A 310 16.07 -3.30 6.42
N TYR A 311 15.94 -2.97 5.14
CA TYR A 311 14.65 -2.94 4.46
C TYR A 311 14.33 -4.24 3.70
N GLY A 312 15.17 -5.27 3.77
CA GLY A 312 14.95 -6.52 3.02
C GLY A 312 15.20 -6.40 1.51
N VAL A 313 15.91 -5.36 1.06
CA VAL A 313 16.34 -5.22 -0.33
C VAL A 313 17.60 -6.06 -0.57
N ALA A 314 17.73 -6.66 -1.76
CA ALA A 314 18.92 -7.44 -2.13
C ALA A 314 20.23 -6.66 -1.88
N SER A 315 21.05 -7.16 -0.96
CA SER A 315 22.28 -6.50 -0.48
C SER A 315 23.58 -7.17 -0.95
N SER A 316 23.48 -8.36 -1.56
CA SER A 316 24.60 -9.07 -2.18
C SER A 316 24.19 -9.70 -3.52
N PRO A 317 25.12 -9.85 -4.48
CA PRO A 317 24.88 -10.63 -5.69
C PRO A 317 24.42 -12.05 -5.36
N LEU A 318 23.58 -12.61 -6.23
CA LEU A 318 23.15 -14.00 -6.15
C LEU A 318 24.35 -14.95 -6.29
N ALA A 319 24.31 -16.09 -5.60
CA ALA A 319 25.29 -17.16 -5.79
C ALA A 319 25.27 -17.64 -7.25
N ALA A 320 26.42 -18.11 -7.77
CA ALA A 320 26.52 -18.63 -9.13
C ALA A 320 25.62 -19.86 -9.39
N THR A 321 25.27 -20.60 -8.33
CA THR A 321 24.40 -21.78 -8.38
C THR A 321 22.93 -21.45 -8.07
N ALA A 322 22.59 -20.17 -7.86
CA ALA A 322 21.22 -19.79 -7.57
C ALA A 322 20.31 -20.11 -8.77
N THR A 323 19.15 -20.69 -8.51
CA THR A 323 18.09 -20.94 -9.51
C THR A 323 16.85 -20.12 -9.23
N LYS A 324 16.80 -19.43 -8.08
CA LYS A 324 15.73 -18.52 -7.68
C LYS A 324 16.28 -17.25 -7.02
N SER A 325 15.48 -16.19 -6.99
CA SER A 325 15.78 -14.91 -6.30
C SER A 325 14.49 -14.23 -5.84
N SER A 326 14.55 -13.43 -4.78
CA SER A 326 13.48 -12.51 -4.32
C SER A 326 13.35 -11.31 -5.29
N SER A 327 12.65 -11.50 -6.41
CA SER A 327 12.30 -10.51 -7.47
C SER A 327 11.20 -11.07 -8.38
N GLN A 328 10.80 -10.33 -9.40
CA GLN A 328 9.92 -10.82 -10.48
C GLN A 328 10.67 -10.96 -11.83
N GLY A 329 11.98 -10.69 -11.83
CA GLY A 329 12.81 -10.82 -13.03
C GLY A 329 12.58 -9.74 -14.09
N TRP A 330 11.88 -8.64 -13.76
CA TRP A 330 11.53 -7.58 -14.70
C TRP A 330 12.74 -6.91 -15.37
N TYR A 331 13.93 -6.96 -14.76
CA TYR A 331 15.16 -6.45 -15.34
C TYR A 331 15.76 -7.33 -16.46
N THR A 332 15.24 -8.55 -16.65
CA THR A 332 15.80 -9.53 -17.59
C THR A 332 15.21 -9.47 -19.00
N VAL A 333 14.26 -8.56 -19.23
CA VAL A 333 13.59 -8.37 -20.52
C VAL A 333 14.61 -7.94 -21.58
N VAL A 334 14.58 -8.61 -22.74
CA VAL A 334 15.46 -8.32 -23.89
C VAL A 334 14.73 -8.25 -25.22
N ASP A 335 13.47 -8.69 -25.26
CA ASP A 335 12.62 -8.78 -26.45
C ASP A 335 11.72 -7.55 -26.66
N LEU A 336 11.70 -6.60 -25.71
CA LEU A 336 11.05 -5.29 -25.85
C LEU A 336 12.02 -4.14 -25.59
N PRO A 337 11.81 -2.96 -26.24
CA PRO A 337 12.59 -1.77 -25.95
C PRO A 337 12.49 -1.36 -24.48
N ASP A 338 13.64 -1.10 -23.87
CA ASP A 338 13.73 -0.58 -22.50
C ASP A 338 13.53 0.95 -22.47
N THR A 339 12.40 1.41 -23.02
CA THR A 339 12.05 2.83 -23.10
C THR A 339 12.01 3.43 -21.70
N ASN A 340 12.76 4.53 -21.52
CA ASN A 340 12.98 5.18 -20.22
C ASN A 340 13.56 4.26 -19.14
N SER A 341 14.18 3.12 -19.46
CA SER A 341 14.67 2.18 -18.43
C SER A 341 13.56 1.56 -17.57
N ARG A 342 12.40 1.24 -18.15
CA ARG A 342 11.27 0.59 -17.46
C ARG A 342 11.58 -0.81 -16.93
N PHE A 343 12.51 -1.52 -17.56
CA PHE A 343 12.96 -2.86 -17.19
C PHE A 343 14.28 -2.80 -16.40
N SER A 344 15.30 -2.14 -16.95
CA SER A 344 16.64 -2.14 -16.31
C SER A 344 16.66 -1.49 -14.92
N ARG A 345 15.70 -0.62 -14.59
CA ARG A 345 15.62 0.01 -13.26
C ARG A 345 15.46 -0.95 -12.08
N TRP A 346 14.97 -2.17 -12.34
CA TRP A 346 14.80 -3.18 -11.30
C TRP A 346 16.12 -3.92 -10.98
N ASN A 347 17.19 -3.68 -11.75
CA ASN A 347 18.55 -4.13 -11.45
C ASN A 347 19.30 -3.04 -10.66
N ILE A 348 19.62 -3.34 -9.41
CA ILE A 348 20.21 -2.38 -8.46
C ILE A 348 21.73 -2.52 -8.31
N SER A 349 22.37 -3.11 -9.32
CA SER A 349 23.83 -3.18 -9.44
C SER A 349 24.47 -1.79 -9.46
N ALA A 350 25.57 -1.64 -8.73
CA ALA A 350 26.40 -0.43 -8.72
C ALA A 350 27.41 -0.42 -9.88
N SER A 351 26.92 -0.52 -11.12
CA SER A 351 27.76 -0.72 -12.31
C SER A 351 28.45 0.53 -12.85
N GLY A 352 27.94 1.73 -12.55
CA GLY A 352 28.51 3.00 -13.00
C GLY A 352 29.52 3.63 -12.03
N ALA A 353 30.10 4.76 -12.43
CA ALA A 353 31.03 5.52 -11.58
C ALA A 353 30.30 6.28 -10.46
N SER A 354 29.07 6.70 -10.73
CA SER A 354 28.23 7.50 -9.84
C SER A 354 26.81 6.95 -9.71
N VAL A 355 26.04 7.49 -8.76
CA VAL A 355 24.63 7.11 -8.54
C VAL A 355 23.70 7.52 -9.68
N THR A 356 24.13 8.42 -10.56
CA THR A 356 23.35 8.88 -11.73
C THR A 356 23.61 8.06 -12.98
N ASP A 357 24.53 7.08 -12.93
CA ASP A 357 24.88 6.24 -14.08
C ASP A 357 24.07 4.93 -14.11
N ASP A 358 23.41 4.58 -12.99
CA ASP A 358 22.65 3.34 -12.81
C ASP A 358 21.46 3.51 -11.86
N PHE A 359 20.91 2.38 -11.41
CA PHE A 359 19.72 2.29 -10.58
C PHE A 359 20.01 1.73 -9.18
N ARG A 360 21.26 1.84 -8.69
CA ARG A 360 21.61 1.37 -7.34
C ARG A 360 20.78 2.06 -6.24
N GLN A 361 20.29 3.27 -6.49
CA GLN A 361 19.44 4.03 -5.56
C GLN A 361 17.94 3.88 -5.85
N GLU A 362 17.51 3.17 -6.90
CA GLU A 362 16.08 3.03 -7.22
C GLU A 362 15.22 2.56 -6.01
N PRO A 363 15.67 1.61 -5.16
CA PRO A 363 14.90 1.23 -3.97
C PRO A 363 14.62 2.38 -3.01
N HIS A 364 15.48 3.41 -2.96
CA HIS A 364 15.28 4.57 -2.08
C HIS A 364 14.09 5.42 -2.49
N THR A 365 13.57 5.24 -3.70
CA THR A 365 12.41 5.98 -4.23
C THR A 365 11.06 5.36 -3.85
N PHE A 366 11.08 4.22 -3.14
CA PHE A 366 9.91 3.47 -2.68
C PHE A 366 9.86 3.33 -1.16
N GLY A 367 8.67 3.00 -0.65
CA GLY A 367 8.38 2.83 0.77
C GLY A 367 7.77 4.06 1.42
N TYR A 368 7.01 4.84 0.66
CA TYR A 368 6.40 6.07 1.11
C TYR A 368 4.87 6.02 1.03
N CYS A 369 4.22 6.87 1.82
CA CYS A 369 2.89 7.33 1.48
C CYS A 369 2.96 8.21 0.22
N VAL A 370 2.14 7.89 -0.78
CA VAL A 370 2.01 8.66 -2.02
C VAL A 370 0.66 9.34 -2.05
N GLU A 371 0.65 10.67 -2.19
CA GLU A 371 -0.57 11.45 -2.26
C GLU A 371 -1.03 11.64 -3.71
N ILE A 372 -2.33 11.44 -3.94
CA ILE A 372 -2.98 11.50 -5.24
C ILE A 372 -4.22 12.39 -5.13
N ASP A 373 -4.41 13.27 -6.11
CA ASP A 373 -5.67 14.01 -6.26
C ASP A 373 -6.67 13.18 -7.08
N PRO A 374 -7.76 12.67 -6.49
CA PRO A 374 -8.74 11.89 -7.24
C PRO A 374 -9.64 12.76 -8.15
N ALA A 375 -9.66 14.08 -7.95
CA ALA A 375 -10.45 15.01 -8.74
C ALA A 375 -9.68 15.61 -9.94
N ASP A 376 -8.35 15.47 -9.96
CA ASP A 376 -7.48 15.93 -11.05
C ASP A 376 -6.65 14.78 -11.63
N SER A 377 -7.11 14.22 -12.74
CA SER A 377 -6.45 13.13 -13.45
C SER A 377 -5.14 13.52 -14.14
N THR A 378 -4.82 14.81 -14.21
CA THR A 378 -3.58 15.33 -14.81
C THR A 378 -2.50 15.65 -13.78
N SER A 379 -2.88 15.74 -12.51
CA SER A 379 -1.97 16.05 -11.41
C SER A 379 -0.82 15.05 -11.27
N THR A 380 0.38 15.50 -10.88
CA THR A 380 1.50 14.60 -10.59
C THR A 380 1.42 14.10 -9.14
N PRO A 381 1.30 12.78 -8.88
CA PRO A 381 1.31 12.25 -7.51
C PRO A 381 2.59 12.62 -6.75
N VAL A 382 2.49 12.68 -5.42
CA VAL A 382 3.59 13.19 -4.57
C VAL A 382 4.03 12.16 -3.54
N LYS A 383 5.31 11.80 -3.54
CA LYS A 383 5.93 11.02 -2.46
C LYS A 383 6.09 11.91 -1.22
N ARG A 384 5.39 11.61 -0.13
CA ARG A 384 5.41 12.42 1.11
C ARG A 384 6.49 11.94 2.08
N THR A 385 7.72 12.39 1.83
CA THR A 385 8.91 11.87 2.54
C THR A 385 8.97 12.25 4.03
N ALA A 386 8.28 13.31 4.45
CA ALA A 386 8.17 13.71 5.86
C ALA A 386 7.46 12.66 6.73
N MET A 387 6.63 11.81 6.11
CA MET A 387 5.89 10.72 6.77
C MET A 387 6.74 9.47 7.00
N GLY A 388 8.01 9.48 6.57
CA GLY A 388 8.96 8.38 6.76
C GLY A 388 8.93 7.34 5.65
N ARG A 389 10.00 6.52 5.61
CA ARG A 389 10.18 5.44 4.64
C ARG A 389 10.20 4.08 5.35
N PHE A 390 9.24 3.20 5.03
CA PHE A 390 9.11 1.84 5.57
C PHE A 390 8.05 1.05 4.79
N ALA A 391 7.66 -0.14 5.25
CA ALA A 391 6.57 -0.93 4.66
C ALA A 391 5.23 -0.41 5.17
N HIS A 392 4.68 0.65 4.56
CA HIS A 392 3.46 1.31 5.05
C HIS A 392 2.24 0.44 4.77
N GLU A 393 1.49 0.07 5.83
CA GLU A 393 0.19 -0.59 5.70
C GLU A 393 -0.89 0.43 5.29
N ALA A 394 -1.06 1.48 6.09
CA ALA A 394 -2.08 2.51 5.91
C ALA A 394 -1.64 3.81 6.56
N ALA A 395 -2.31 4.92 6.22
CA ALA A 395 -2.05 6.24 6.78
C ALA A 395 -3.35 6.88 7.28
N VAL A 396 -3.66 6.70 8.56
CA VAL A 396 -4.95 7.11 9.13
C VAL A 396 -4.82 8.48 9.78
N CYS A 397 -5.54 9.47 9.23
CA CYS A 397 -5.62 10.81 9.82
C CYS A 397 -6.47 10.80 11.10
N SER A 398 -6.03 11.52 12.13
CA SER A 398 -6.84 11.83 13.30
C SER A 398 -8.06 12.68 12.91
N LEU A 399 -9.09 12.67 13.76
CA LEU A 399 -10.21 13.60 13.61
C LEU A 399 -9.69 15.05 13.55
N PRO A 400 -9.97 15.80 12.48
CA PRO A 400 -9.50 17.19 12.35
C PRO A 400 -10.18 18.10 13.37
N GLU A 401 -9.39 18.88 14.10
CA GLU A 401 -9.86 19.95 14.99
C GLU A 401 -9.30 21.28 14.50
N VAL A 402 -10.16 22.25 14.20
CA VAL A 402 -9.76 23.56 13.66
C VAL A 402 -8.78 24.25 14.62
N GLY A 403 -7.67 24.76 14.08
CA GLY A 403 -6.63 25.41 14.86
C GLY A 403 -5.67 24.46 15.58
N LYS A 404 -5.78 23.14 15.40
CA LYS A 404 -4.86 22.12 15.94
C LYS A 404 -4.06 21.45 14.83
N PRO A 405 -2.86 20.90 15.11
CA PRO A 405 -2.13 20.09 14.13
C PRO A 405 -2.88 18.78 13.85
N LEU A 406 -2.72 18.25 12.64
CA LEU A 406 -3.22 16.93 12.27
C LEU A 406 -2.21 15.85 12.64
N SER A 407 -2.70 14.66 12.98
CA SER A 407 -1.87 13.48 13.20
C SER A 407 -2.20 12.41 12.17
N PHE A 408 -1.18 11.72 11.66
CA PHE A 408 -1.32 10.56 10.78
C PHE A 408 -0.66 9.36 11.44
N TYR A 409 -1.42 8.29 11.70
CA TYR A 409 -0.94 7.05 12.29
C TYR A 409 -0.63 6.05 11.17
N MET A 410 0.56 5.42 11.24
CA MET A 410 1.07 4.54 10.19
C MET A 410 1.71 3.30 10.80
N GLY A 411 1.35 2.11 10.31
CA GLY A 411 2.00 0.85 10.66
C GLY A 411 3.14 0.54 9.69
N CYS A 412 4.23 -0.05 10.21
CA CYS A 412 5.21 -0.76 9.39
C CYS A 412 4.88 -2.25 9.43
N ASP A 413 4.30 -2.79 8.36
CA ASP A 413 3.92 -4.20 8.33
C ASP A 413 5.13 -5.09 8.01
N SER A 414 5.89 -5.36 9.06
CA SER A 414 7.01 -6.28 9.05
C SER A 414 7.26 -6.75 10.46
N ARG A 415 7.75 -7.99 10.60
CA ARG A 415 7.94 -8.59 11.91
C ARG A 415 8.87 -7.74 12.77
N ASN A 416 8.42 -7.43 13.99
CA ASN A 416 9.13 -6.62 14.98
C ASN A 416 9.46 -5.19 14.54
N GLU A 417 8.86 -4.67 13.47
CA GLU A 417 8.93 -3.25 13.14
C GLU A 417 7.92 -2.45 13.98
N TYR A 418 7.75 -1.16 13.66
CA TYR A 418 7.18 -0.19 14.58
C TYR A 418 5.86 0.41 14.09
N ILE A 419 5.18 1.09 15.03
CA ILE A 419 4.05 1.99 14.75
C ILE A 419 4.56 3.42 14.79
N TYR A 420 4.23 4.20 13.77
CA TYR A 420 4.65 5.57 13.58
C TYR A 420 3.48 6.55 13.67
N LYS A 421 3.78 7.80 14.03
CA LYS A 421 2.85 8.92 14.02
C LYS A 421 3.52 10.13 13.43
N PHE A 422 2.99 10.69 12.35
CA PHE A 422 3.41 11.99 11.83
C PHE A 422 2.47 13.08 12.34
N VAL A 423 3.01 14.21 12.82
CA VAL A 423 2.23 15.37 13.29
C VAL A 423 2.61 16.58 12.47
N THR A 424 1.63 17.23 11.84
CA THR A 424 1.84 18.38 10.96
C THR A 424 2.36 19.59 11.75
N THR A 425 3.22 20.40 11.14
CA THR A 425 3.59 21.70 11.71
C THR A 425 2.44 22.70 11.59
N ALA A 426 1.75 22.69 10.44
CA ALA A 426 0.60 23.55 10.21
C ALA A 426 -0.63 23.09 11.02
N ASN A 427 -1.41 24.05 11.49
CA ASN A 427 -2.71 23.80 12.12
C ASN A 427 -3.79 23.66 11.04
N TRP A 428 -4.77 22.78 11.32
CA TRP A 428 -5.89 22.53 10.43
C TRP A 428 -6.77 23.77 10.28
N ASP A 429 -7.10 24.09 9.03
CA ASP A 429 -8.05 25.12 8.66
C ASP A 429 -9.18 24.46 7.87
N ALA A 430 -10.43 24.64 8.31
CA ALA A 430 -11.57 24.05 7.61
C ALA A 430 -11.75 24.61 6.19
N ALA A 431 -11.22 25.80 5.89
CA ALA A 431 -11.26 26.39 4.55
C ALA A 431 -10.40 25.63 3.52
N ASP A 432 -9.49 24.78 3.99
CA ASP A 432 -8.59 23.99 3.14
C ASP A 432 -9.26 22.70 2.61
N TYR A 433 -10.49 22.40 3.01
CA TYR A 433 -11.25 21.27 2.48
C TYR A 433 -11.39 21.34 0.94
N GLY A 434 -11.17 20.21 0.26
CA GLY A 434 -11.23 20.12 -1.20
C GLY A 434 -10.10 20.88 -1.92
N GLY A 435 -9.04 21.24 -1.21
CA GLY A 435 -7.89 21.97 -1.74
C GLY A 435 -6.85 21.11 -2.48
N GLY A 436 -7.02 19.78 -2.51
CA GLY A 436 -6.21 18.88 -3.32
C GLY A 436 -4.73 18.87 -2.92
N LEU A 437 -3.85 18.52 -3.88
CA LEU A 437 -2.40 18.39 -3.61
C LEU A 437 -1.71 19.69 -3.19
N LEU A 438 -2.23 20.85 -3.61
CA LEU A 438 -1.68 22.15 -3.22
C LEU A 438 -1.78 22.35 -1.70
N VAL A 439 -2.94 22.02 -1.12
CA VAL A 439 -3.13 22.01 0.33
C VAL A 439 -2.35 20.87 0.97
N GLY A 440 -2.23 19.72 0.33
CA GLY A 440 -1.37 18.63 0.79
C GLY A 440 0.07 19.06 1.08
N ASN A 441 0.63 19.98 0.28
CA ASN A 441 1.97 20.55 0.53
C ASN A 441 2.06 21.32 1.86
N LYS A 442 0.99 22.02 2.27
CA LYS A 442 0.94 22.76 3.55
C LYS A 442 1.04 21.81 4.74
N TYR A 443 0.43 20.64 4.65
CA TYR A 443 0.27 19.72 5.78
C TYR A 443 1.28 18.57 5.81
N LEU A 444 1.66 18.01 4.66
CA LEU A 444 2.45 16.77 4.60
C LEU A 444 3.94 16.97 4.27
N ASN A 445 4.40 18.20 4.04
CA ASN A 445 5.82 18.47 3.84
C ASN A 445 6.56 18.77 5.14
N GLU A 446 5.87 19.36 6.13
CA GLU A 446 6.49 19.83 7.37
C GLU A 446 5.79 19.26 8.59
N GLY A 447 6.57 18.68 9.50
CA GLY A 447 6.04 18.09 10.71
C GLY A 447 7.08 17.32 11.52
N LYS A 448 6.59 16.51 12.43
CA LYS A 448 7.41 15.65 13.31
C LYS A 448 6.96 14.20 13.18
N LEU A 449 7.88 13.31 12.86
CA LEU A 449 7.66 11.87 12.84
C LEU A 449 8.06 11.27 14.19
N TYR A 450 7.14 10.52 14.79
CA TYR A 450 7.30 9.82 16.06
C TYR A 450 7.22 8.31 15.83
N VAL A 451 7.82 7.55 16.74
CA VAL A 451 7.73 6.09 16.80
C VAL A 451 7.23 5.67 18.18
N ALA A 452 6.33 4.69 18.23
CA ALA A 452 5.72 4.24 19.46
C ALA A 452 6.67 3.41 20.32
N LYS A 453 6.56 3.56 21.64
CA LYS A 453 7.12 2.66 22.65
C LYS A 453 6.00 2.27 23.61
N PHE A 454 5.85 0.97 23.83
CA PHE A 454 4.84 0.43 24.74
C PHE A 454 5.52 -0.05 26.02
N ASN A 455 4.95 0.32 27.16
CA ASN A 455 5.35 -0.25 28.44
C ASN A 455 4.38 -1.38 28.83
N SER A 456 4.84 -2.32 29.64
CA SER A 456 4.02 -3.48 30.05
C SER A 456 2.96 -3.13 31.11
N ASP A 457 2.91 -1.88 31.58
CA ASP A 457 1.93 -1.34 32.51
C ASP A 457 0.81 -0.52 31.87
N GLY A 458 0.82 -0.38 30.55
CA GLY A 458 -0.08 0.54 29.84
C GLY A 458 0.48 1.95 29.87
#